data_AF-A0A965EL85-F1
#
_entry.id   AF-A0A965EL85-F1
#
_cell.length_a   1.000
_cell.length_b   1.000
_cell.length_c   1.000
_cell.angle_alpha   90.00
_cell.angle_beta   90.00
_cell.angle_gamma   90.00
#
_symmetry.space_group_name_H-M   'P 1'
#
loop_
_entity.id
_entity.type
_entity.pdbx_description
1 polymer ?
#
loop_
_entity_poly.entity_id
_entity_poly.type
_entity_poly.pdbx_seq_one_letter_code
_entity_poly.pdbx_strand_id
1 'polypeptide(L)'
;TGSGNISVSGDLLATNAGSESLIVNSTGVATFGGAVGNGSSSLTSYFNLFTTDAGGTAQFAGNVVSLVIALNSDVELLGNVTFAGEGGAFNGSVDGGGFGVQLGFLETAVDGARWSNLASLRFEGDGGNTIGTISLSNTITTTGLQEYNGRVVLSDNTTLVAGADGVSFLGGVDGSTSGNQSLAVNTTGPTVFGGNIGATTPLASLTTSAGGNTTIAGPSVITTGNQSYGDAVVLSGALRAAATT
;
A
#
# COMPACT_ATOMS: atom_id res chain seq x y z
N THR A 1 5.60 29.31 -5.33
CA THR A 1 6.06 28.94 -6.67
C THR A 1 7.47 29.46 -6.88
N GLY A 2 8.46 28.64 -6.54
CA GLY A 2 9.86 28.90 -6.85
C GLY A 2 10.47 27.62 -7.39
N SER A 3 11.33 27.72 -8.40
CA SER A 3 12.01 26.58 -9.01
C SER A 3 13.21 26.07 -8.21
N GLY A 4 13.24 26.38 -6.91
CA GLY A 4 14.37 26.14 -6.03
C GLY A 4 14.16 24.89 -5.19
N ASN A 5 15.26 24.24 -4.83
CA ASN A 5 15.23 23.11 -3.93
C ASN A 5 14.85 23.55 -2.51
N ILE A 6 14.15 22.68 -1.78
CA ILE A 6 13.87 22.82 -0.36
C ILE A 6 14.61 21.69 0.35
N SER A 7 15.28 21.98 1.46
CA SER A 7 15.98 20.97 2.23
C SER A 7 15.74 21.17 3.71
N VAL A 8 15.18 20.17 4.37
CA VAL A 8 15.02 20.08 5.81
C VAL A 8 15.79 18.85 6.29
N SER A 9 16.91 19.04 6.96
CA SER A 9 17.80 17.93 7.36
C SER A 9 17.36 17.22 8.64
N GLY A 10 16.60 17.90 9.51
CA GLY A 10 16.06 17.34 10.75
C GLY A 10 14.55 17.10 10.65
N ASP A 11 13.94 16.84 11.80
CA ASP A 11 12.49 16.66 11.87
C ASP A 11 11.75 17.99 11.63
N LEU A 12 10.63 17.90 10.91
CA LEU A 12 9.68 18.98 10.70
C LEU A 12 8.39 18.64 11.44
N LEU A 13 8.25 19.13 12.67
CA LEU A 13 7.22 18.69 13.61
C LEU A 13 6.01 19.63 13.62
N ALA A 14 4.80 19.06 13.78
CA ALA A 14 3.61 19.81 14.15
C ALA A 14 3.67 20.18 15.64
N THR A 15 3.14 21.34 16.03
CA THR A 15 3.13 21.75 17.44
C THR A 15 1.86 21.29 18.15
N ASN A 16 0.76 21.10 17.42
CA ASN A 16 -0.49 20.53 17.93
C ASN A 16 -1.08 19.57 16.90
N ALA A 17 -1.65 18.46 17.35
CA ALA A 17 -2.32 17.50 16.46
C ALA A 17 -3.39 18.19 15.59
N GLY A 18 -3.28 18.03 14.27
CA GLY A 18 -4.29 18.44 13.31
C GLY A 18 -4.55 19.94 13.21
N SER A 19 -3.64 20.78 13.70
CA SER A 19 -3.86 22.24 13.70
C SER A 19 -3.16 22.95 12.55
N GLU A 20 -1.98 22.48 12.14
CA GLU A 20 -1.17 23.10 11.11
C GLU A 20 -1.19 22.30 9.80
N SER A 21 -1.10 23.00 8.67
CA SER A 21 -0.94 22.39 7.35
C SER A 21 0.44 22.75 6.78
N LEU A 22 1.10 21.78 6.16
CA LEU A 22 2.34 21.95 5.43
C LEU A 22 2.06 21.84 3.93
N ILE A 23 2.30 22.93 3.20
CA ILE A 23 2.17 22.99 1.75
C ILE A 23 3.55 23.25 1.15
N VAL A 24 4.06 22.27 0.41
CA VAL A 24 5.36 22.33 -0.25
C VAL A 24 5.11 22.64 -1.73
N ASN A 25 5.72 23.71 -2.23
CA ASN A 25 5.57 24.15 -3.61
C ASN A 25 6.96 24.44 -4.17
N SER A 26 7.59 23.39 -4.68
CA SER A 26 8.92 23.40 -5.27
C SER A 26 8.91 22.58 -6.55
N THR A 27 9.17 23.22 -7.68
CA THR A 27 9.35 22.49 -8.94
C THR A 27 10.73 21.83 -9.07
N GLY A 28 11.54 21.89 -8.02
CA GLY A 28 12.86 21.25 -7.91
C GLY A 28 12.79 20.04 -7.00
N VAL A 29 13.82 19.83 -6.17
CA VAL A 29 13.83 18.76 -5.17
C VAL A 29 13.48 19.32 -3.79
N ALA A 30 12.47 18.74 -3.13
CA ALA A 30 12.13 19.00 -1.75
C ALA A 30 12.53 17.80 -0.87
N THR A 31 13.64 17.91 -0.14
CA THR A 31 14.17 16.84 0.69
C THR A 31 13.79 17.00 2.16
N PHE A 32 13.20 15.95 2.73
CA PHE A 32 12.86 15.79 4.15
C PHE A 32 13.73 14.66 4.72
N GLY A 33 14.84 15.04 5.35
CA GLY A 33 15.83 14.12 5.92
C GLY A 33 15.45 13.55 7.29
N GLY A 34 14.60 14.25 8.04
CA GLY A 34 13.99 13.76 9.28
C GLY A 34 12.51 13.44 9.08
N ALA A 35 11.82 13.17 10.19
CA ALA A 35 10.40 12.90 10.17
C ALA A 35 9.57 14.15 9.86
N VAL A 36 8.40 13.99 9.24
CA VAL A 36 7.46 15.07 8.91
C VAL A 36 6.17 14.87 9.69
N GLY A 37 5.74 15.90 10.40
CA GLY A 37 4.60 15.89 11.32
C GLY A 37 4.98 15.36 12.70
N ASN A 38 5.68 14.21 12.76
CA ASN A 38 5.96 13.53 14.02
C ASN A 38 7.32 12.83 14.08
N GLY A 39 8.14 13.15 15.10
CA GLY A 39 9.45 12.53 15.34
C GLY A 39 9.40 11.23 16.14
N SER A 40 8.23 10.80 16.60
CA SER A 40 8.00 9.56 17.36
C SER A 40 6.86 8.75 16.76
N SER A 41 6.82 7.44 16.99
CA SER A 41 5.71 6.56 16.57
C SER A 41 4.39 6.79 17.34
N SER A 42 4.23 7.90 18.05
CA SER A 42 3.06 8.23 18.88
C SER A 42 2.20 9.28 18.19
N LEU A 43 0.98 8.95 17.77
CA LEU A 43 0.03 9.77 16.97
C LEU A 43 -0.40 11.14 17.59
N THR A 44 0.30 11.71 18.56
CA THR A 44 -0.13 12.89 19.31
C THR A 44 0.31 14.23 18.72
N SER A 45 1.13 14.24 17.67
CA SER A 45 1.53 15.45 16.95
C SER A 45 1.64 15.15 15.45
N TYR A 46 0.73 15.71 14.65
CA TYR A 46 0.65 15.49 13.21
C TYR A 46 0.04 16.72 12.52
N PHE A 47 0.38 16.95 11.25
CA PHE A 47 -0.23 18.03 10.47
C PHE A 47 -1.69 17.70 10.10
N ASN A 48 -2.56 18.69 9.98
CA ASN A 48 -3.89 18.54 9.38
C ASN A 48 -3.81 18.14 7.91
N LEU A 49 -2.90 18.76 7.15
CA LEU A 49 -2.67 18.44 5.76
C LEU A 49 -1.18 18.55 5.49
N PHE A 50 -0.62 17.53 4.86
CA PHE A 50 0.68 17.62 4.21
C PHE A 50 0.51 17.40 2.71
N THR A 51 0.91 18.39 1.91
CA THR A 51 0.83 18.28 0.45
C THR A 51 2.03 18.86 -0.26
N THR A 52 2.37 18.28 -1.42
CA THR A 52 3.40 18.76 -2.34
C THR A 52 2.77 19.20 -3.68
N ASP A 53 3.52 19.82 -4.58
CA ASP A 53 3.03 20.32 -5.88
C ASP A 53 3.20 19.31 -7.02
N ALA A 54 2.43 19.45 -8.11
CA ALA A 54 2.39 18.47 -9.21
C ALA A 54 3.65 18.41 -10.10
N GLY A 55 4.74 19.09 -9.74
CA GLY A 55 5.99 19.09 -10.48
C GLY A 55 7.17 19.17 -9.52
N GLY A 56 8.28 18.52 -9.86
CA GLY A 56 9.41 18.34 -8.96
C GLY A 56 9.41 16.98 -8.28
N THR A 57 10.32 16.80 -7.31
CA THR A 57 10.51 15.55 -6.58
C THR A 57 10.54 15.80 -5.07
N ALA A 58 9.71 15.10 -4.32
CA ALA A 58 9.74 15.06 -2.87
C ALA A 58 10.55 13.84 -2.40
N GLN A 59 11.60 14.09 -1.61
CA GLN A 59 12.47 13.04 -1.08
C GLN A 59 12.23 12.84 0.41
N PHE A 60 12.10 11.58 0.84
CA PHE A 60 11.84 11.26 2.25
C PHE A 60 12.83 10.22 2.79
N ALA A 61 13.45 10.52 3.92
CA ALA A 61 14.27 9.57 4.68
C ALA A 61 13.64 9.17 6.03
N GLY A 62 12.63 9.91 6.50
CA GLY A 62 11.93 9.68 7.76
C GLY A 62 10.43 9.49 7.58
N ASN A 63 9.77 9.03 8.63
CA ASN A 63 8.32 8.82 8.64
C ASN A 63 7.55 10.12 8.42
N VAL A 64 6.38 10.02 7.79
CA VAL A 64 5.49 11.14 7.50
C VAL A 64 4.14 10.86 8.13
N VAL A 65 3.70 11.74 9.04
CA VAL A 65 2.43 11.61 9.75
C VAL A 65 1.62 12.90 9.60
N SER A 66 0.45 12.79 8.99
CA SER A 66 -0.51 13.87 8.84
C SER A 66 -1.91 13.28 8.76
N LEU A 67 -2.95 14.01 9.17
CA LEU A 67 -4.33 13.57 9.00
C LEU A 67 -4.62 13.24 7.53
N VAL A 68 -4.18 14.10 6.60
CA VAL A 68 -4.24 13.86 5.17
C VAL A 68 -2.88 14.10 4.53
N ILE A 69 -2.40 13.13 3.75
CA ILE A 69 -1.19 13.25 2.94
C ILE A 69 -1.60 13.25 1.47
N ALA A 70 -1.19 14.27 0.73
CA ALA A 70 -1.43 14.41 -0.71
C ALA A 70 -0.13 14.79 -1.45
N LEU A 71 0.60 13.78 -1.93
CA LEU A 71 1.85 13.96 -2.67
C LEU A 71 1.55 14.09 -4.16
N ASN A 72 1.57 15.32 -4.65
CA ASN A 72 1.35 15.59 -6.07
C ASN A 72 2.64 15.54 -6.88
N SER A 73 3.79 15.68 -6.22
CA SER A 73 5.12 15.56 -6.84
C SER A 73 5.48 14.09 -7.01
N ASP A 74 6.45 13.81 -7.88
CA ASP A 74 7.12 12.51 -7.82
C ASP A 74 7.78 12.35 -6.44
N VAL A 75 7.85 11.12 -5.96
CA VAL A 75 8.36 10.74 -4.65
C VAL A 75 9.57 9.85 -4.84
N GLU A 76 10.65 10.13 -4.11
CA GLU A 76 11.84 9.27 -4.04
C GLU A 76 12.15 8.98 -2.57
N LEU A 77 12.39 7.72 -2.24
CA LEU A 77 12.74 7.33 -0.88
C LEU A 77 14.25 7.22 -0.71
N LEU A 78 14.72 7.80 0.40
CA LEU A 78 16.12 7.77 0.83
C LEU A 78 16.33 6.83 2.03
N GLY A 79 15.25 6.16 2.46
CA GLY A 79 15.20 5.23 3.58
C GLY A 79 13.86 4.51 3.63
N ASN A 80 13.70 3.58 4.56
CA ASN A 80 12.38 2.99 4.82
C ASN A 80 11.46 4.07 5.42
N VAL A 81 10.27 4.23 4.85
CA VAL A 81 9.33 5.28 5.26
C VAL A 81 7.97 4.71 5.60
N THR A 82 7.44 5.11 6.74
CA THR A 82 6.01 5.01 7.04
C THR A 82 5.30 6.31 6.65
N PHE A 83 4.26 6.21 5.83
CA PHE A 83 3.28 7.28 5.65
C PHE A 83 2.01 6.92 6.42
N ALA A 84 1.54 7.79 7.30
CA ALA A 84 0.38 7.51 8.13
C ALA A 84 -0.58 8.70 8.28
N GLY A 85 -1.87 8.40 8.38
CA GLY A 85 -2.95 9.37 8.43
C GLY A 85 -4.34 8.75 8.31
N GLU A 86 -5.37 9.58 8.14
CA GLU A 86 -6.68 9.08 7.70
C GLU A 86 -6.68 8.81 6.20
N GLY A 87 -6.17 9.75 5.40
CA GLY A 87 -6.14 9.65 3.94
C GLY A 87 -4.76 9.80 3.35
N GLY A 88 -4.39 8.93 2.42
CA GLY A 88 -3.14 8.99 1.67
C GLY A 88 -3.35 8.98 0.16
N ALA A 89 -2.95 10.06 -0.52
CA ALA A 89 -2.96 10.18 -1.97
C ALA A 89 -1.54 10.37 -2.53
N PHE A 90 -1.12 9.45 -3.40
CA PHE A 90 0.15 9.49 -4.12
C PHE A 90 -0.15 9.73 -5.60
N ASN A 91 -0.26 10.99 -5.98
CA ASN A 91 -0.67 11.40 -7.32
C ASN A 91 0.52 11.46 -8.30
N GLY A 92 1.73 11.70 -7.79
CA GLY A 92 2.99 11.54 -8.55
C GLY A 92 3.49 10.10 -8.57
N SER A 93 4.59 9.87 -9.28
CA SER A 93 5.28 8.58 -9.28
C SER A 93 5.93 8.32 -7.93
N VAL A 94 6.09 7.06 -7.53
CA VAL A 94 6.79 6.67 -6.31
C VAL A 94 7.95 5.75 -6.67
N ASP A 95 9.17 6.24 -6.48
CA ASP A 95 10.40 5.45 -6.54
C ASP A 95 10.82 5.07 -5.12
N GLY A 96 10.74 3.78 -4.81
CA GLY A 96 11.13 3.25 -3.51
C GLY A 96 12.63 3.30 -3.26
N GLY A 97 13.47 3.53 -4.27
CA GLY A 97 14.94 3.58 -4.11
C GLY A 97 15.56 2.29 -3.57
N GLY A 98 14.86 1.16 -3.60
CA GLY A 98 15.24 -0.09 -2.95
C GLY A 98 14.88 -0.16 -1.46
N PHE A 99 14.02 0.73 -0.97
CA PHE A 99 13.52 0.76 0.41
C PHE A 99 12.08 0.26 0.52
N GLY A 100 11.69 -0.08 1.75
CA GLY A 100 10.34 -0.49 2.10
C GLY A 100 9.42 0.70 2.40
N VAL A 101 8.15 0.54 2.03
CA VAL A 101 7.09 1.49 2.35
C VAL A 101 6.07 0.84 3.27
N GLN A 102 5.76 1.52 4.37
CA GLN A 102 4.60 1.20 5.19
C GLN A 102 3.54 2.28 5.01
N LEU A 103 2.31 1.86 4.72
CA LEU A 103 1.13 2.70 4.55
C LEU A 103 0.18 2.47 5.72
N GLY A 104 0.10 3.46 6.60
CA GLY A 104 -0.75 3.46 7.79
C GLY A 104 -1.95 4.39 7.63
N PHE A 105 -2.86 4.06 6.71
CA PHE A 105 -4.01 4.91 6.37
C PHE A 105 -5.35 4.22 6.66
N LEU A 106 -6.41 5.00 6.92
CA LEU A 106 -7.78 4.48 6.82
C LEU A 106 -8.13 4.23 5.35
N GLU A 107 -7.77 5.15 4.45
CA GLU A 107 -7.99 5.01 3.02
C GLU A 107 -6.76 5.45 2.22
N THR A 108 -6.33 4.60 1.29
CA THR A 108 -5.29 4.94 0.32
C THR A 108 -5.42 4.10 -0.95
N ALA A 109 -4.62 4.43 -1.97
CA ALA A 109 -4.55 3.68 -3.21
C ALA A 109 -3.09 3.53 -3.67
N VAL A 110 -2.79 2.36 -4.24
CA VAL A 110 -1.52 2.09 -4.92
C VAL A 110 -1.82 1.69 -6.35
N ASP A 111 -1.31 2.50 -7.28
CA ASP A 111 -1.31 2.20 -8.71
C ASP A 111 0.07 1.66 -9.08
N GLY A 112 0.16 0.36 -9.36
CA GLY A 112 1.40 -0.29 -9.75
C GLY A 112 2.08 0.28 -10.99
N ALA A 113 1.35 1.03 -11.84
CA ALA A 113 1.95 1.73 -12.97
C ALA A 113 2.79 2.96 -12.56
N ARG A 114 2.60 3.47 -11.35
CA ARG A 114 3.32 4.65 -10.80
C ARG A 114 4.34 4.29 -9.73
N TRP A 115 4.32 3.07 -9.19
CA TRP A 115 5.17 2.65 -8.08
C TRP A 115 6.27 1.71 -8.55
N SER A 116 7.52 1.98 -8.17
CA SER A 116 8.70 1.25 -8.64
C SER A 116 9.78 1.10 -7.57
N ASN A 117 10.73 0.19 -7.79
CA ASN A 117 11.92 -0.04 -6.95
C ASN A 117 11.64 -0.22 -5.45
N LEU A 118 10.54 -0.91 -5.10
CA LEU A 118 10.19 -1.16 -3.71
C LEU A 118 10.91 -2.41 -3.19
N ALA A 119 11.51 -2.32 -2.00
CA ALA A 119 11.94 -3.53 -1.29
C ALA A 119 10.76 -4.26 -0.66
N SER A 120 9.83 -3.54 -0.07
CA SER A 120 8.61 -4.09 0.51
C SER A 120 7.47 -3.08 0.47
N LEU A 121 6.25 -3.58 0.54
CA LEU A 121 5.04 -2.78 0.69
C LEU A 121 4.20 -3.37 1.81
N ARG A 122 3.97 -2.61 2.88
CA ARG A 122 3.10 -2.99 4.00
C ARG A 122 1.92 -2.03 4.09
N PHE A 123 0.73 -2.55 4.31
CA PHE A 123 -0.46 -1.77 4.63
C PHE A 123 -1.03 -2.22 5.97
N GLU A 124 -0.99 -1.35 6.98
CA GLU A 124 -1.35 -1.66 8.38
C GLU A 124 -2.74 -1.16 8.80
N GLY A 125 -3.42 -0.36 7.98
CA GLY A 125 -4.52 0.48 8.48
C GLY A 125 -4.01 1.61 9.39
N ASP A 126 -4.88 2.23 10.19
CA ASP A 126 -4.58 3.43 10.98
C ASP A 126 -3.80 3.19 12.30
N GLY A 127 -3.19 2.01 12.47
CA GLY A 127 -2.40 1.70 13.66
C GLY A 127 -3.18 1.20 14.87
N GLY A 128 -4.41 0.69 14.67
CA GLY A 128 -5.02 -0.27 15.62
C GLY A 128 -6.43 0.04 16.10
N ASN A 129 -7.18 0.94 15.46
CA ASN A 129 -8.58 1.20 15.84
C ASN A 129 -9.57 0.91 14.70
N THR A 130 -9.12 1.02 13.45
CA THR A 130 -9.96 0.78 12.28
C THR A 130 -9.21 -0.06 11.25
N ILE A 131 -9.89 -1.06 10.66
CA ILE A 131 -9.36 -1.77 9.50
C ILE A 131 -9.39 -0.80 8.32
N GLY A 132 -8.22 -0.28 7.93
CA GLY A 132 -8.09 0.56 6.75
C GLY A 132 -8.39 -0.21 5.46
N THR A 133 -8.75 0.52 4.41
CA THR A 133 -8.94 -0.01 3.06
C THR A 133 -7.87 0.54 2.12
N ILE A 134 -7.25 -0.35 1.36
CA ILE A 134 -6.33 0.01 0.27
C ILE A 134 -6.92 -0.41 -1.07
N SER A 135 -6.97 0.53 -2.00
CA SER A 135 -7.28 0.24 -3.40
C SER A 135 -6.01 -0.14 -4.16
N LEU A 136 -6.02 -1.26 -4.87
CA LEU A 136 -4.88 -1.68 -5.71
C LEU A 136 -5.29 -1.70 -7.19
N SER A 137 -4.33 -1.39 -8.07
CA SER A 137 -4.44 -1.55 -9.51
C SER A 137 -3.10 -1.87 -10.15
N ASN A 138 -3.14 -2.44 -11.36
CA ASN A 138 -1.97 -2.73 -12.19
C ASN A 138 -0.97 -3.71 -11.52
N THR A 139 0.27 -3.71 -12.01
CA THR A 139 1.31 -4.61 -11.50
C THR A 139 2.11 -3.95 -10.39
N ILE A 140 2.07 -4.50 -9.18
CA ILE A 140 2.82 -3.99 -8.03
C ILE A 140 4.00 -4.93 -7.78
N THR A 141 5.22 -4.41 -7.91
CA THR A 141 6.46 -5.19 -7.81
C THR A 141 7.26 -4.80 -6.58
N THR A 142 7.66 -5.80 -5.80
CA THR A 142 8.61 -5.67 -4.68
C THR A 142 9.70 -6.74 -4.78
N THR A 143 10.90 -6.46 -4.26
CA THR A 143 11.95 -7.49 -4.14
C THR A 143 11.79 -8.38 -2.91
N GLY A 144 10.99 -7.96 -1.94
CA GLY A 144 10.67 -8.67 -0.71
C GLY A 144 9.17 -8.64 -0.44
N LEU A 145 8.80 -8.58 0.85
CA LEU A 145 7.43 -8.78 1.35
C LEU A 145 6.39 -7.79 0.76
N GLN A 146 5.21 -8.32 0.44
CA GLN A 146 3.97 -7.53 0.36
C GLN A 146 3.00 -7.99 1.45
N GLU A 147 2.58 -7.11 2.35
CA GLU A 147 1.66 -7.45 3.45
C GLU A 147 0.51 -6.45 3.51
N TYR A 148 -0.71 -6.96 3.45
CA TYR A 148 -1.94 -6.19 3.47
C TYR A 148 -2.80 -6.61 4.66
N ASN A 149 -2.63 -5.91 5.78
CA ASN A 149 -3.33 -6.19 7.03
C ASN A 149 -4.76 -5.61 7.04
N GLY A 150 -4.98 -4.53 6.28
CA GLY A 150 -6.30 -3.98 6.02
C GLY A 150 -7.06 -4.65 4.87
N ARG A 151 -8.26 -4.15 4.57
CA ARG A 151 -9.08 -4.62 3.44
C ARG A 151 -8.46 -4.18 2.13
N VAL A 152 -8.39 -5.09 1.16
CA VAL A 152 -7.97 -4.77 -0.20
C VAL A 152 -9.18 -4.70 -1.12
N VAL A 153 -9.26 -3.65 -1.93
CA VAL A 153 -10.21 -3.53 -3.04
C VAL A 153 -9.45 -3.39 -4.34
N LEU A 154 -9.74 -4.23 -5.33
CA LEU A 154 -9.13 -4.12 -6.65
C LEU A 154 -9.93 -3.14 -7.51
N SER A 155 -9.29 -2.03 -7.88
CA SER A 155 -9.87 -1.03 -8.80
C SER A 155 -9.62 -1.37 -10.27
N ASP A 156 -8.59 -2.17 -10.55
CA ASP A 156 -8.31 -2.78 -11.85
C ASP A 156 -7.75 -4.20 -11.66
N ASN A 157 -7.55 -4.93 -12.76
CA ASN A 157 -6.77 -6.15 -12.76
C ASN A 157 -5.41 -5.91 -12.10
N THR A 158 -5.11 -6.72 -11.09
CA THR A 158 -3.95 -6.51 -10.24
C THR A 158 -3.05 -7.74 -10.28
N THR A 159 -1.77 -7.51 -10.54
CA THR A 159 -0.73 -8.54 -10.45
C THR A 159 0.25 -8.13 -9.37
N LEU A 160 0.42 -8.97 -8.36
CA LEU A 160 1.44 -8.77 -7.34
C LEU A 160 2.67 -9.60 -7.70
N VAL A 161 3.83 -8.96 -7.76
CA VAL A 161 5.12 -9.62 -7.97
C VAL A 161 5.98 -9.37 -6.74
N ALA A 162 6.26 -10.42 -5.98
CA ALA A 162 7.03 -10.32 -4.73
C ALA A 162 8.19 -11.34 -4.71
N GLY A 163 9.23 -11.02 -3.93
CA GLY A 163 10.35 -11.93 -3.70
C GLY A 163 10.01 -13.09 -2.75
N ALA A 164 11.04 -13.70 -2.17
CA ALA A 164 10.92 -14.91 -1.35
C ALA A 164 10.18 -14.71 -0.01
N ASP A 165 9.98 -13.46 0.43
CA ASP A 165 9.24 -13.16 1.66
C ASP A 165 7.72 -13.31 1.48
N GLY A 166 7.23 -13.37 0.24
CA GLY A 166 5.84 -13.71 -0.06
C GLY A 166 4.86 -12.53 -0.07
N VAL A 167 3.57 -12.90 -0.09
CA VAL A 167 2.43 -11.99 -0.12
C VAL A 167 1.38 -12.41 0.90
N SER A 168 0.86 -11.48 1.70
CA SER A 168 -0.21 -11.76 2.67
C SER A 168 -1.37 -10.79 2.58
N PHE A 169 -2.59 -11.31 2.66
CA PHE A 169 -3.85 -10.57 2.70
C PHE A 169 -4.63 -10.95 3.96
N LEU A 170 -4.46 -10.21 5.04
CA LEU A 170 -5.11 -10.53 6.31
C LEU A 170 -6.51 -9.93 6.42
N GLY A 171 -6.75 -8.76 5.83
CA GLY A 171 -8.07 -8.12 5.80
C GLY A 171 -9.01 -8.61 4.69
N GLY A 172 -8.52 -9.48 3.80
CA GLY A 172 -9.25 -10.01 2.65
C GLY A 172 -9.17 -9.11 1.41
N VAL A 173 -9.71 -9.62 0.30
CA VAL A 173 -9.63 -8.99 -1.02
C VAL A 173 -10.99 -9.06 -1.71
N ASP A 174 -11.49 -7.93 -2.22
CA ASP A 174 -12.68 -7.86 -3.06
C ASP A 174 -12.40 -7.09 -4.35
N GLY A 175 -13.23 -7.29 -5.37
CA GLY A 175 -13.26 -6.42 -6.54
C GLY A 175 -13.99 -5.12 -6.23
N SER A 176 -13.80 -4.09 -7.05
CA SER A 176 -14.66 -2.90 -7.04
C SER A 176 -15.97 -3.12 -7.79
N THR A 177 -16.00 -4.09 -8.72
CA THR A 177 -17.20 -4.49 -9.45
C THR A 177 -17.20 -6.00 -9.63
N SER A 178 -18.34 -6.64 -9.34
CA SER A 178 -18.46 -8.10 -9.34
C SER A 178 -18.06 -8.68 -10.69
N GLY A 179 -17.04 -9.53 -10.69
CA GLY A 179 -16.56 -10.26 -11.86
C GLY A 179 -15.69 -9.46 -12.83
N ASN A 180 -15.29 -8.23 -12.50
CA ASN A 180 -14.48 -7.41 -13.40
C ASN A 180 -12.98 -7.49 -13.13
N GLN A 181 -12.56 -7.53 -11.84
CA GLN A 181 -11.14 -7.48 -11.48
C GLN A 181 -10.57 -8.86 -11.15
N SER A 182 -9.46 -9.20 -11.79
CA SER A 182 -8.67 -10.39 -11.49
C SER A 182 -7.52 -10.09 -10.52
N LEU A 183 -7.14 -11.11 -9.75
CA LEU A 183 -5.93 -11.10 -8.92
C LEU A 183 -4.96 -12.19 -9.39
N ALA A 184 -3.72 -11.79 -9.68
CA ALA A 184 -2.60 -12.71 -9.85
C ALA A 184 -1.55 -12.45 -8.78
N VAL A 185 -1.13 -13.49 -8.07
CA VAL A 185 -0.08 -13.42 -7.05
C VAL A 185 1.12 -14.24 -7.52
N ASN A 186 2.21 -13.55 -7.88
CA ASN A 186 3.43 -14.13 -8.39
C ASN A 186 4.56 -13.95 -7.38
N THR A 187 4.88 -15.00 -6.66
CA THR A 187 5.96 -15.02 -5.67
C THR A 187 6.59 -16.41 -5.58
N THR A 188 7.88 -16.44 -5.25
CA THR A 188 8.55 -17.69 -4.85
C THR A 188 8.43 -17.96 -3.34
N GLY A 189 7.89 -17.00 -2.58
CA GLY A 189 7.60 -17.11 -1.16
C GLY A 189 6.19 -17.65 -0.88
N PRO A 190 5.75 -17.63 0.39
CA PRO A 190 4.39 -18.00 0.74
C PRO A 190 3.36 -16.98 0.24
N THR A 191 2.18 -17.45 -0.16
CA THR A 191 0.98 -16.64 -0.36
C THR A 191 0.00 -16.95 0.76
N VAL A 192 -0.43 -15.95 1.53
CA VAL A 192 -1.34 -16.14 2.67
C VAL A 192 -2.63 -15.34 2.46
N PHE A 193 -3.75 -16.04 2.35
CA PHE A 193 -5.09 -15.44 2.38
C PHE A 193 -5.70 -15.64 3.78
N GLY A 194 -5.49 -14.64 4.65
CA GLY A 194 -6.03 -14.59 6.00
C GLY A 194 -7.50 -14.19 6.06
N GLY A 195 -7.93 -13.30 5.15
CA GLY A 195 -9.31 -12.84 5.03
C GLY A 195 -10.09 -13.52 3.91
N ASN A 196 -11.35 -13.11 3.75
CA ASN A 196 -12.20 -13.55 2.64
C ASN A 196 -11.68 -13.05 1.28
N ILE A 197 -11.91 -13.83 0.23
CA ILE A 197 -11.65 -13.41 -1.15
C ILE A 197 -12.98 -13.34 -1.92
N GLY A 198 -13.32 -12.17 -2.44
CA GLY A 198 -14.50 -11.91 -3.26
C GLY A 198 -15.85 -12.11 -2.56
N ALA A 199 -15.87 -12.15 -1.22
CA ALA A 199 -17.10 -12.44 -0.47
C ALA A 199 -18.15 -11.33 -0.57
N THR A 200 -17.71 -10.08 -0.69
CA THR A 200 -18.61 -8.93 -0.85
C THR A 200 -18.74 -8.58 -2.33
N THR A 201 -17.65 -8.60 -3.07
CA THR A 201 -17.65 -8.32 -4.51
C THR A 201 -16.74 -9.34 -5.20
N PRO A 202 -17.32 -10.40 -5.78
CA PRO A 202 -16.58 -11.51 -6.38
C PRO A 202 -15.53 -11.04 -7.38
N LEU A 203 -14.34 -11.66 -7.33
CA LEU A 203 -13.30 -11.40 -8.33
C LEU A 203 -13.67 -12.04 -9.67
N ALA A 204 -13.08 -11.55 -10.77
CA ALA A 204 -13.12 -12.22 -12.06
C ALA A 204 -12.42 -13.58 -11.98
N SER A 205 -11.19 -13.59 -11.47
CA SER A 205 -10.38 -14.79 -11.29
C SER A 205 -9.34 -14.60 -10.20
N LEU A 206 -8.83 -15.72 -9.68
CA LEU A 206 -7.69 -15.75 -8.76
C LEU A 206 -6.63 -16.70 -9.30
N THR A 207 -5.38 -16.26 -9.35
CA THR A 207 -4.24 -17.10 -9.70
C THR A 207 -3.09 -16.93 -8.71
N THR A 208 -2.44 -18.02 -8.32
CA THR A 208 -1.13 -18.01 -7.63
C THR A 208 -0.07 -18.69 -8.49
N SER A 209 1.17 -18.20 -8.45
CA SER A 209 2.30 -18.80 -9.17
C SER A 209 2.73 -20.15 -8.57
N ALA A 210 3.66 -20.83 -9.24
CA ALA A 210 4.37 -21.96 -8.66
C ALA A 210 5.61 -21.51 -7.88
N GLY A 211 6.14 -22.37 -7.02
CA GLY A 211 7.43 -22.17 -6.33
C GLY A 211 7.33 -21.83 -4.84
N GLY A 212 6.13 -21.52 -4.35
CA GLY A 212 5.83 -21.25 -2.94
C GLY A 212 4.83 -22.24 -2.31
N ASN A 213 4.02 -21.73 -1.38
CA ASN A 213 2.80 -22.39 -0.89
C ASN A 213 1.67 -21.37 -0.83
N THR A 214 0.43 -21.81 -0.97
CA THR A 214 -0.74 -20.98 -0.74
C THR A 214 -1.44 -21.44 0.54
N THR A 215 -1.48 -20.59 1.56
CA THR A 215 -2.28 -20.81 2.77
C THR A 215 -3.59 -20.07 2.68
N ILE A 216 -4.72 -20.77 2.80
CA ILE A 216 -6.05 -20.17 2.90
C ILE A 216 -6.56 -20.38 4.33
N ALA A 217 -6.55 -19.30 5.10
CA ALA A 217 -7.09 -19.25 6.46
C ALA A 217 -8.45 -18.55 6.53
N GLY A 218 -8.78 -17.72 5.53
CA GLY A 218 -10.10 -17.10 5.39
C GLY A 218 -11.20 -18.14 5.07
N PRO A 219 -12.46 -17.87 5.45
CA PRO A 219 -13.53 -18.86 5.33
C PRO A 219 -14.10 -19.01 3.90
N SER A 220 -13.76 -18.12 2.96
CA SER A 220 -14.30 -18.21 1.59
C SER A 220 -13.39 -17.64 0.49
N VAL A 221 -13.52 -18.24 -0.69
CA VAL A 221 -12.97 -17.75 -1.96
C VAL A 221 -14.06 -17.78 -3.03
N ILE A 222 -14.53 -16.61 -3.45
CA ILE A 222 -15.61 -16.45 -4.43
C ILE A 222 -15.09 -15.69 -5.65
N THR A 223 -15.18 -16.34 -6.80
CA THR A 223 -14.85 -15.77 -8.11
C THR A 223 -15.99 -16.02 -9.09
N THR A 224 -16.10 -15.17 -10.11
CA THR A 224 -17.06 -15.38 -11.21
C THR A 224 -16.51 -16.22 -12.35
N GLY A 225 -15.19 -16.41 -12.38
CA GLY A 225 -14.46 -17.32 -13.27
C GLY A 225 -13.44 -18.16 -12.50
N ASN A 226 -12.37 -18.57 -13.18
CA ASN A 226 -11.44 -19.58 -12.67
C ASN A 226 -10.68 -19.17 -11.40
N GLN A 227 -10.42 -20.17 -10.55
CA GLN A 227 -9.43 -20.13 -9.48
C GLN A 227 -8.32 -21.13 -9.83
N SER A 228 -7.07 -20.69 -9.87
CA SER A 228 -5.93 -21.55 -10.17
C SER A 228 -4.83 -21.34 -9.14
N TYR A 229 -4.38 -22.42 -8.51
CA TYR A 229 -3.31 -22.37 -7.53
C TYR A 229 -2.12 -23.14 -8.09
N GLY A 230 -1.04 -22.41 -8.40
CA GLY A 230 0.15 -22.97 -9.03
C GLY A 230 1.05 -23.77 -8.09
N ASP A 231 0.76 -23.74 -6.79
CA ASP A 231 1.52 -24.39 -5.73
C ASP A 231 0.63 -25.15 -4.74
N ALA A 232 1.27 -25.78 -3.74
CA ALA A 232 0.57 -26.55 -2.73
C ALA A 232 -0.35 -25.65 -1.90
N VAL A 233 -1.63 -26.03 -1.81
CA VAL A 233 -2.63 -25.31 -1.02
C VAL A 233 -2.78 -25.94 0.35
N VAL A 234 -2.65 -25.13 1.40
CA VAL A 234 -2.86 -25.49 2.80
C VAL A 234 -4.09 -24.76 3.33
N LEU A 235 -5.04 -25.50 3.89
CA LEU A 235 -6.22 -24.92 4.54
C LEU A 235 -5.99 -24.87 6.06
N SER A 236 -6.16 -23.70 6.65
CA SER A 236 -6.08 -23.52 8.11
C SER A 236 -7.45 -23.60 8.80
N GLY A 237 -8.52 -23.87 8.04
CA GLY A 237 -9.89 -23.95 8.51
C GLY A 237 -10.85 -24.46 7.44
N ALA A 238 -12.15 -24.44 7.75
CA ALA A 238 -13.18 -24.78 6.78
C ALA A 238 -13.25 -23.71 5.67
N LEU A 239 -13.19 -24.15 4.42
CA LEU A 239 -13.23 -23.28 3.25
C LEU A 239 -14.52 -23.52 2.45
N ARG A 240 -15.18 -22.43 2.05
CA ARG A 240 -16.17 -22.44 0.96
C ARG A 240 -15.59 -21.75 -0.28
N ALA A 241 -15.28 -22.55 -1.29
CA ALA A 241 -14.85 -22.05 -2.59
C ALA A 241 -16.04 -22.06 -3.58
N ALA A 242 -16.19 -20.98 -4.35
CA ALA A 242 -17.18 -20.88 -5.42
C ALA A 242 -16.57 -20.18 -6.64
N ALA A 243 -16.70 -20.82 -7.80
CA ALA A 243 -16.35 -20.27 -9.10
C ALA A 243 -17.56 -20.49 -10.03
N THR A 244 -18.06 -19.44 -10.64
CA THR A 244 -19.07 -19.57 -11.71
C THR A 244 -18.40 -19.60 -13.08
N THR A 245 -19.16 -19.93 -14.12
CA THR A 245 -18.73 -19.91 -15.53
C THR A 245 -19.62 -18.96 -16.31
#